data_AF-A0A3B9VNY4-F1
#
_entry.id   AF-A0A3B9VNY4-F1
#
_cell.length_a   1.000
_cell.length_b   1.000
_cell.length_c   1.000
_cell.angle_alpha   90.00
_cell.angle_beta   90.00
_cell.angle_gamma   90.00
#
_symmetry.space_group_name_H-M   'P 1'
#
loop_
_entity.id
_entity.type
_entity.pdbx_description
1 polymer ?
#
loop_
_entity_poly.entity_id
_entity_poly.type
_entity_poly.pdbx_seq_one_letter_code
_entity_poly.pdbx_strand_id
1 'polypeptide(L)'
;DRKWKLHVRKGGHDILELYDLESDIGESVNLFDSNPDVVAELTARIESWRRELGDEAGGVTGENVRPPGRVDNPVALTYYDPGHPYIYAEYDKGERG
;
A
#
# COMPACT_ATOMS: atom_id res chain seq x y z
N ASP A 1 5.27 6.82 -17.87
CA ASP A 1 6.48 6.06 -18.23
C ASP A 1 6.53 4.82 -17.33
N ARG A 2 6.53 3.62 -17.90
CA ARG A 2 6.50 2.32 -17.16
C ARG A 2 7.81 1.54 -17.31
N LYS A 3 8.83 2.19 -17.88
CA LYS A 3 10.09 1.55 -18.22
C LYS A 3 10.92 1.18 -17.00
N TRP A 4 11.11 2.10 -16.06
CA TRP A 4 12.10 1.93 -15.00
C TRP A 4 11.50 1.49 -13.67
N LYS A 5 12.18 0.56 -12.99
CA LYS A 5 11.88 0.18 -11.61
C LYS A 5 13.14 0.20 -10.77
N LEU A 6 13.15 1.06 -9.76
CA LEU A 6 14.22 1.18 -8.76
C LEU A 6 13.78 0.51 -7.46
N HIS A 7 14.51 -0.50 -7.02
CA HIS A 7 14.37 -1.05 -5.68
C HIS A 7 15.37 -0.36 -4.76
N VAL A 8 14.87 0.15 -3.63
CA VAL A 8 15.68 0.76 -2.58
C VAL A 8 15.71 -0.07 -1.29
N ARG A 9 14.74 -0.97 -1.10
CA ARG A 9 14.62 -1.84 0.07
C ARG A 9 13.82 -3.11 -0.23
N LYS A 10 14.25 -4.26 0.29
CA LYS A 10 13.56 -5.55 0.16
C LYS A 10 13.83 -6.42 1.38
N GLY A 11 12.79 -7.04 1.93
CA GLY A 11 12.93 -7.91 3.11
C GLY A 11 13.51 -7.21 4.35
N GLY A 12 13.37 -5.89 4.45
CA GLY A 12 13.95 -5.10 5.55
C GLY A 12 15.40 -4.65 5.34
N HIS A 13 16.01 -4.98 4.20
CA HIS A 13 17.38 -4.58 3.86
C HIS A 13 17.37 -3.57 2.73
N ASP A 14 18.23 -2.56 2.83
CA ASP A 14 18.43 -1.60 1.75
C ASP A 14 19.17 -2.28 0.59
N ILE A 15 18.70 -2.02 -0.63
CA ILE A 15 19.25 -2.59 -1.86
C ILE A 15 19.36 -1.51 -2.93
N LEU A 16 20.25 -1.72 -3.89
CA LEU A 16 20.53 -0.78 -4.97
C LEU A 16 20.37 -1.49 -6.31
N GLU A 17 19.13 -1.60 -6.77
CA GLU A 17 18.81 -2.34 -7.99
C GLU A 17 17.89 -1.53 -8.90
N LEU A 18 18.30 -1.32 -10.15
CA LEU A 18 17.50 -0.67 -11.19
C LEU A 18 17.25 -1.65 -12.33
N TYR A 19 16.00 -1.77 -12.77
CA TYR A 19 15.59 -2.64 -13.87
C TYR A 19 14.83 -1.87 -14.95
N ASP A 20 15.05 -2.27 -16.20
CA ASP A 20 14.27 -1.84 -17.37
C ASP A 20 13.17 -2.87 -17.64
N LEU A 21 11.94 -2.58 -17.22
CA LEU A 21 10.80 -3.47 -17.34
C LEU A 21 10.26 -3.61 -18.77
N GLU A 22 10.66 -2.75 -19.71
CA GLU A 22 10.29 -2.91 -21.12
C GLU A 22 11.13 -4.00 -21.80
N SER A 23 12.43 -4.05 -21.49
CA SER A 23 13.34 -5.05 -22.06
C SER A 23 13.55 -6.28 -21.17
N ASP A 24 13.35 -6.15 -19.86
CA ASP A 24 13.59 -7.16 -18.84
C ASP A 24 12.50 -7.15 -17.76
N ILE A 25 11.31 -7.62 -18.13
CA ILE A 25 10.16 -7.75 -17.22
C ILE A 25 10.43 -8.69 -16.03
N GLY A 26 11.41 -9.58 -16.17
CA GLY A 26 11.81 -10.55 -15.16
C GLY A 26 12.78 -10.00 -14.11
N GLU A 27 13.24 -8.76 -14.25
CA GLU A 27 14.22 -8.13 -13.34
C GLU A 27 15.50 -8.97 -13.19
N SER A 28 16.03 -9.46 -14.32
CA SER A 28 17.20 -10.36 -14.36
C SER A 28 18.53 -9.60 -14.41
N VAL A 29 18.56 -8.38 -14.93
CA VAL A 29 19.78 -7.58 -15.12
C VAL A 29 19.71 -6.28 -14.32
N ASN A 30 20.53 -6.19 -13.27
CA ASN A 30 20.66 -4.95 -12.51
C ASN A 30 21.47 -3.90 -13.31
N LEU A 31 20.84 -2.75 -13.57
CA LEU A 31 21.37 -1.64 -14.36
C LEU A 31 21.71 -0.40 -13.51
N PHE A 32 21.75 -0.54 -12.18
CA PHE A 32 21.93 0.56 -11.22
C PHE A 32 23.18 1.41 -11.51
N ASP A 33 24.35 0.78 -11.59
CA ASP A 33 25.62 1.49 -11.79
C ASP A 33 25.75 2.08 -13.22
N SER A 34 25.01 1.53 -14.18
CA SER A 34 25.08 1.91 -15.59
C SER A 34 24.17 3.09 -15.96
N ASN A 35 23.20 3.46 -15.11
CA ASN A 35 22.22 4.52 -15.39
C ASN A 35 22.05 5.47 -14.18
N PRO A 36 23.11 6.18 -13.76
CA PRO A 36 23.09 7.01 -12.57
C PRO A 36 22.11 8.19 -12.65
N ASP A 37 21.83 8.67 -13.85
CA ASP A 37 20.84 9.72 -14.14
C ASP A 37 19.42 9.26 -13.83
N VAL A 38 19.06 8.06 -14.29
CA VAL A 38 17.75 7.44 -13.99
C VAL A 38 17.62 7.15 -12.51
N VAL A 39 18.68 6.64 -11.87
CA VAL A 39 18.69 6.41 -10.42
C VAL A 39 18.47 7.72 -9.66
N ALA A 40 19.15 8.81 -10.05
CA ALA A 40 19.02 10.09 -9.40
C ALA A 40 17.59 10.65 -9.54
N GLU A 41 17.00 10.55 -10.72
CA GLU A 41 15.62 10.99 -10.96
C GLU A 41 14.61 10.22 -10.10
N LEU A 42 14.69 8.88 -10.10
CA LEU A 42 13.77 8.04 -9.34
C LEU A 42 13.98 8.20 -7.83
N THR A 43 15.23 8.33 -7.38
CA THR A 43 15.55 8.63 -5.97
C THR A 43 14.93 9.96 -5.55
N ALA A 44 15.05 11.01 -6.36
CA ALA A 44 14.44 12.31 -6.05
C ALA A 44 12.91 12.22 -5.92
N ARG A 45 12.26 11.41 -6.77
CA ARG A 45 10.82 11.14 -6.65
C ARG A 45 10.50 10.40 -5.35
N ILE A 46 11.27 9.36 -5.01
CA ILE A 46 11.12 8.62 -3.76
C ILE A 46 11.20 9.57 -2.56
N GLU A 47 12.20 10.45 -2.51
CA GLU A 47 12.34 11.42 -1.42
C GLU A 47 11.14 12.38 -1.32
N SER A 48 10.58 12.82 -2.46
CA SER A 48 9.36 13.63 -2.45
C SER A 48 8.19 12.88 -1.81
N TRP A 49 7.99 11.61 -2.18
CA TRP A 49 6.92 10.78 -1.63
C TRP A 49 7.14 10.44 -0.15
N ARG A 50 8.38 10.19 0.28
CA ARG A 50 8.74 9.99 1.69
C ARG A 50 8.32 11.19 2.53
N ARG A 51 8.61 12.40 2.05
CA ARG A 51 8.21 13.64 2.73
C ARG A 51 6.69 13.82 2.76
N GLU A 52 6.00 13.52 1.66
CA GLU A 52 4.55 13.73 1.58
C GLU A 52 3.75 12.72 2.41
N LEU A 53 4.07 11.43 2.26
CA LEU A 53 3.27 10.32 2.82
C LEU A 53 3.89 9.70 4.08
N GLY A 54 5.18 9.90 4.29
CA GLY A 54 5.95 9.22 5.33
C GLY A 54 6.60 7.94 4.82
N ASP A 55 7.57 7.45 5.60
CA ASP A 55 8.26 6.19 5.39
C ASP A 55 8.71 5.65 6.74
N GLU A 56 7.99 4.66 7.26
CA GLU A 56 8.31 4.03 8.54
C GLU A 56 9.69 3.36 8.53
N ALA A 57 10.11 2.78 7.40
CA ALA A 57 11.40 2.12 7.29
C ALA A 57 12.56 3.12 7.42
N GLY A 58 12.37 4.36 6.96
CA GLY A 58 13.29 5.47 7.10
C GLY A 58 13.06 6.37 8.32
N GLY A 59 12.03 6.09 9.13
CA GLY A 59 11.63 6.96 10.25
C GLY A 59 11.08 8.33 9.83
N VAL A 60 10.62 8.49 8.59
CA VAL A 60 10.09 9.74 8.06
C VAL A 60 8.61 9.86 8.37
N THR A 61 8.21 10.93 9.04
CA THR A 61 6.80 11.28 9.24
C THR A 61 6.33 12.14 8.07
N GLY A 62 5.25 11.73 7.39
CA GLY A 62 4.72 12.44 6.24
C GLY A 62 3.98 13.74 6.59
N GLU A 63 4.18 14.77 5.77
CA GLU A 63 3.55 16.09 5.95
C GLU A 63 2.04 16.09 5.63
N ASN A 64 1.58 15.20 4.76
CA ASN A 64 0.19 15.14 4.29
C ASN A 64 -0.58 13.93 4.86
N VAL A 65 -0.14 13.39 6.00
CA VAL A 65 -0.83 12.29 6.68
C VAL A 65 -2.01 12.84 7.49
N ARG A 66 -3.23 12.42 7.12
CA ARG A 66 -4.44 12.80 7.86
C ARG A 66 -4.45 12.13 9.24
N PRO A 67 -4.74 12.85 10.33
CA PRO A 67 -4.90 12.22 11.63
C PRO A 67 -6.10 11.24 11.62
N PRO A 68 -6.04 10.16 12.42
CA PRO A 68 -7.18 9.27 12.57
C PRO A 68 -8.38 10.05 13.12
N GLY A 69 -9.56 9.83 12.51
CA GLY A 69 -10.81 10.34 13.07
C GLY A 69 -11.08 9.68 14.42
N ARG A 70 -11.40 10.48 15.44
CA ARG A 70 -11.78 9.98 16.77
C ARG A 70 -13.20 10.40 17.10
N VAL A 71 -13.92 9.50 17.77
CA VAL A 71 -15.27 9.74 18.31
C VAL A 71 -15.15 9.55 19.81
N ASP A 72 -15.51 10.57 20.60
CA ASP A 72 -15.30 10.55 22.05
C ASP A 72 -16.10 9.44 22.75
N ASN A 73 -17.28 9.11 22.23
CA ASN A 73 -18.17 8.08 22.78
C ASN A 73 -18.62 7.16 21.64
N PRO A 74 -17.77 6.24 21.16
CA PRO A 74 -18.14 5.35 20.08
C PRO A 74 -19.24 4.40 20.57
N VAL A 75 -20.35 4.33 19.84
CA VAL A 75 -21.42 3.37 20.09
C VAL A 75 -21.35 2.24 19.06
N ALA A 76 -21.77 1.05 19.46
CA ALA A 76 -21.82 -0.07 18.52
C ALA A 76 -22.75 0.28 17.35
N LEU A 77 -22.30 0.02 16.12
CA LEU A 77 -23.11 0.27 14.92
C LEU A 77 -24.33 -0.65 14.87
N THR A 78 -24.21 -1.83 15.48
CA THR A 78 -25.26 -2.83 15.58
C THR A 78 -25.43 -3.26 17.03
N TYR A 79 -26.67 -3.59 17.39
CA TYR A 79 -27.02 -4.22 18.65
C TYR A 79 -27.70 -5.54 18.33
N TYR A 80 -27.42 -6.58 19.12
CA TYR A 80 -28.21 -7.80 19.03
C TYR A 80 -29.66 -7.48 19.39
N ASP A 81 -30.56 -7.67 18.44
CA ASP A 81 -32.00 -7.54 18.61
C ASP A 81 -32.62 -8.94 18.64
N PRO A 82 -33.04 -9.44 19.81
CA PRO A 82 -33.66 -10.76 19.92
C PRO A 82 -34.91 -10.95 19.05
N GLY A 83 -35.57 -9.85 18.64
CA GLY A 83 -36.71 -9.86 17.72
C GLY A 83 -36.33 -9.87 16.24
N HIS A 84 -35.05 -9.68 15.91
CA HIS A 84 -34.55 -9.70 14.53
C HIS A 84 -33.98 -11.09 14.19
N PRO A 85 -34.46 -11.77 13.14
CA PRO A 85 -34.01 -13.11 12.78
C PRO A 85 -32.64 -13.07 12.09
N TYR A 86 -31.56 -12.93 12.87
CA TYR A 86 -30.17 -12.99 12.37
C TYR A 86 -29.83 -14.34 11.73
N ILE A 87 -30.55 -15.39 12.13
CA ILE A 87 -30.44 -16.73 11.58
C ILE A 87 -31.84 -17.13 11.15
N TYR A 88 -32.05 -17.11 9.84
CA TYR A 88 -33.28 -17.55 9.22
C TYR A 88 -32.97 -18.80 8.41
N ALA A 89 -33.51 -19.94 8.85
CA ALA A 89 -33.26 -21.19 8.15
C ALA A 89 -33.90 -21.13 6.75
N GLU A 90 -33.18 -21.60 5.74
CA GLU A 90 -33.61 -21.49 4.34
C GLU A 90 -34.98 -22.16 4.09
N TYR A 91 -35.28 -23.24 4.83
CA TYR A 91 -36.56 -23.97 4.76
C TYR A 91 -37.74 -23.26 5.44
N ASP A 92 -37.51 -22.21 6.22
CA ASP A 92 -38.58 -21.43 6.85
C ASP A 92 -39.08 -20.29 5.94
N LYS A 93 -38.43 -20.05 4.78
CA LYS A 93 -38.80 -18.96 3.86
C LYS A 93 -40.17 -19.26 3.25
N GLY A 94 -41.09 -18.30 3.35
CA GLY A 94 -42.43 -18.39 2.76
C GLY A 94 -42.45 -18.43 1.23
N GLU A 95 -41.31 -18.16 0.59
CA GLU A 95 -41.10 -18.38 -0.83
C GLU A 95 -40.85 -19.87 -1.08
N ARG A 96 -41.91 -20.57 -1.49
CA ARG A 96 -41.79 -21.89 -2.09
C ARG A 96 -41.41 -21.69 -3.57
N GLY A 97 -40.33 -22.36 -4.00
CA GLY A 97 -39.93 -22.42 -5.41
C GLY A 97 -40.98 -23.08 -6.30
#